data_AF-A0A950EDB0-F1
#
_entry.id   AF-A0A950EDB0-F1
#
_cell.length_a   1.000
_cell.length_b   1.000
_cell.length_c   1.000
_cell.angle_alpha   90.00
_cell.angle_beta   90.00
_cell.angle_gamma   90.00
#
_symmetry.space_group_name_H-M   'P 1'
#
loop_
_entity.id
_entity.type
_entity.pdbx_description
1 polymer ?
#
loop_
_entity_poly.entity_id
_entity_poly.type
_entity_poly.pdbx_seq_one_letter_code
_entity_poly.pdbx_strand_id
1 'polypeptide(L)'
;LEREQPLTEISPKDLPRSSQPRPSEVAQVHELWERMLENCPPAHHEILKLRRQGLPLTEIAARSGLHEGSVRRILYKLARRLAANPRAEASPREAAVEEA
;
A
#
# COMPACT_ATOMS: atom_id res chain seq x y z
N LEU A 1 2.52 -45.98 16.75
CA LEU A 1 1.87 -44.91 15.98
C LEU A 1 1.70 -43.72 16.92
N GLU A 2 2.57 -42.72 16.79
CA GLU A 2 2.41 -41.45 17.51
C GLU A 2 1.30 -40.65 16.83
N ARG A 3 0.32 -40.17 17.59
CA ARG A 3 -0.81 -39.39 17.07
C ARG A 3 -0.37 -37.94 16.89
N GLU A 4 -0.69 -37.35 15.75
CA GLU A 4 -0.59 -35.91 15.55
C GLU A 4 -1.53 -35.18 16.52
N GLN A 5 -1.02 -34.19 17.26
CA GLN A 5 -1.77 -33.43 18.25
C GLN A 5 -2.41 -32.18 17.62
N PRO A 6 -3.60 -31.77 18.06
CA PRO A 6 -4.31 -30.62 17.49
C PRO A 6 -3.56 -29.31 17.74
N LEU A 7 -3.48 -28.46 16.71
CA LEU A 7 -2.85 -27.13 16.72
C LEU A 7 -3.66 -26.08 17.51
N THR A 8 -4.44 -26.50 18.51
CA THR A 8 -5.34 -25.64 19.28
C THR A 8 -4.64 -24.84 20.38
N GLU A 9 -3.38 -25.16 20.70
CA GLU A 9 -2.66 -24.54 21.82
C GLU A 9 -1.72 -23.39 21.41
N ILE A 10 -1.51 -23.16 20.12
CA ILE A 10 -0.60 -22.09 19.66
C ILE A 10 -1.44 -20.88 19.24
N SER A 11 -1.40 -19.82 20.05
CA SER A 11 -2.05 -18.57 19.69
C SER A 11 -1.37 -17.96 18.44
N PRO A 12 -2.11 -17.43 17.46
CA PRO A 12 -1.52 -16.83 16.25
C PRO A 12 -0.54 -15.69 16.53
N LYS A 13 -0.64 -15.08 17.73
CA LYS A 13 0.24 -14.01 18.22
C LYS A 13 1.60 -14.52 18.66
N ASP A 14 1.71 -15.80 19.01
CA ASP A 14 2.93 -16.45 19.52
C ASP A 14 3.75 -17.12 18.40
N LEU A 15 3.21 -17.16 17.19
CA LEU A 15 3.93 -17.63 16.01
C LEU A 15 4.93 -16.57 15.53
N PRO A 16 6.16 -16.96 15.17
CA PRO A 16 7.12 -16.03 14.58
C PRO A 16 6.53 -15.46 13.29
N ARG A 17 6.48 -14.13 13.20
CA ARG A 17 6.04 -13.46 11.97
C ARG A 17 7.08 -13.71 10.88
N SER A 18 6.62 -14.23 9.75
CA SER A 18 7.45 -14.32 8.55
C SER A 18 7.93 -12.92 8.13
N SER A 19 9.17 -12.82 7.66
CA SER A 19 9.66 -11.60 7.00
C SER A 19 9.06 -11.39 5.60
N GLN A 20 8.36 -12.40 5.06
CA GLN A 20 7.63 -12.30 3.82
C GLN A 20 6.23 -11.71 4.06
N PRO A 21 5.77 -10.80 3.19
CA PRO A 21 4.42 -10.26 3.29
C PRO A 21 3.39 -11.37 3.04
N ARG A 22 2.24 -11.26 3.71
CA ARG A 22 1.08 -12.11 3.48
C ARG A 22 0.53 -11.85 2.07
N PRO A 23 -0.08 -12.85 1.39
CA PRO A 23 -0.68 -12.64 0.08
C PRO A 23 -1.68 -11.48 0.02
N SER A 24 -2.44 -11.26 1.10
CA SER A 24 -3.36 -10.12 1.23
C SER A 24 -2.65 -8.78 1.27
N GLU A 25 -1.49 -8.68 1.91
CA GLU A 25 -0.70 -7.44 1.97
C GLU A 25 -0.15 -7.09 0.59
N VAL A 26 0.32 -8.09 -0.16
CA VAL A 26 0.74 -7.91 -1.55
C VAL A 26 -0.44 -7.39 -2.39
N ALA A 27 -1.60 -8.04 -2.33
CA ALA A 27 -2.80 -7.61 -3.04
C ALA A 27 -3.21 -6.17 -2.71
N GLN A 28 -3.23 -5.81 -1.41
CA GLN A 28 -3.55 -4.45 -0.96
C GLN A 28 -2.59 -3.39 -1.54
N VAL A 29 -1.29 -3.70 -1.62
CA VAL A 29 -0.30 -2.79 -2.24
C VAL A 29 -0.58 -2.62 -3.74
N HIS A 30 -0.95 -3.69 -4.44
CA HIS A 30 -1.32 -3.61 -5.85
C HIS A 30 -2.57 -2.75 -6.07
N GLU A 31 -3.63 -2.98 -5.29
CA GLU A 31 -4.85 -2.18 -5.38
C GLU A 31 -4.60 -0.70 -5.08
N LEU A 32 -3.81 -0.39 -4.04
CA LEU A 32 -3.44 0.99 -3.74
C LEU A 32 -2.70 1.64 -4.92
N TRP A 33 -1.77 0.90 -5.53
CA TRP A 33 -1.02 1.39 -6.68
C TRP A 33 -1.92 1.70 -7.88
N GLU A 34 -2.88 0.84 -8.19
CA GLU A 34 -3.86 1.07 -9.26
C GLU A 34 -4.69 2.33 -8.97
N ARG A 35 -5.18 2.48 -7.75
CA ARG A 35 -5.92 3.69 -7.33
C ARG A 35 -5.08 4.96 -7.47
N MET A 36 -3.79 4.90 -7.14
CA MET A 36 -2.86 6.02 -7.33
C MET A 36 -2.78 6.41 -8.82
N LEU A 37 -2.70 5.42 -9.72
CA LEU A 37 -2.65 5.67 -11.17
C LEU A 37 -3.97 6.23 -11.71
N GLU A 38 -5.11 5.70 -11.27
CA GLU A 38 -6.44 6.19 -11.67
C GLU A 38 -6.70 7.64 -11.24
N ASN A 39 -6.27 8.01 -10.03
CA ASN A 39 -6.47 9.36 -9.49
C ASN A 39 -5.42 10.38 -9.94
N CYS A 40 -4.36 9.90 -10.59
CA CYS A 40 -3.27 10.70 -11.10
C CYS A 40 -3.43 10.94 -12.61
N PRO A 41 -3.35 12.20 -13.09
CA PRO A 41 -3.29 12.46 -14.52
C PRO A 41 -2.16 11.65 -15.20
N PRO A 42 -2.36 11.10 -16.41
CA PRO A 42 -1.36 10.29 -17.11
C PRO A 42 -0.01 10.96 -17.27
N ALA A 43 0.00 12.28 -17.50
CA ALA A 43 1.21 13.09 -17.61
C ALA A 43 2.11 13.04 -16.35
N HIS A 44 1.57 12.64 -15.20
CA HIS A 44 2.28 12.56 -13.93
C HIS A 44 2.54 11.12 -13.47
N HIS A 45 2.17 10.10 -14.26
CA HIS A 45 2.42 8.69 -13.90
C HIS A 45 3.91 8.39 -13.72
N GLU A 46 4.77 9.03 -14.51
CA GLU A 46 6.21 8.84 -14.42
C GLU A 46 6.76 9.30 -13.05
N ILE A 47 6.21 10.39 -12.49
CA ILE A 47 6.55 10.88 -11.15
C ILE A 47 6.26 9.81 -10.09
N LEU A 48 5.12 9.11 -10.21
CA LEU A 48 4.75 8.04 -9.28
C LEU A 48 5.64 6.82 -9.41
N LYS A 49 6.00 6.42 -10.64
CA LYS A 49 6.92 5.31 -10.87
C LYS A 49 8.28 5.58 -10.25
N LEU A 50 8.84 6.78 -10.49
CA LEU A 50 10.11 7.19 -9.91
C LEU A 50 10.03 7.28 -8.38
N ARG A 51 8.90 7.74 -7.82
CA ARG A 51 8.71 7.77 -6.37
C ARG A 51 8.66 6.37 -5.76
N ARG A 52 7.99 5.41 -6.42
CA ARG A 52 7.91 4.00 -5.99
C ARG A 52 9.27 3.30 -6.00
N GLN A 53 10.16 3.69 -6.91
CA GLN A 53 11.55 3.21 -6.95
C GLN A 53 12.41 3.77 -5.81
N GLY A 54 11.88 4.70 -4.99
CA GLY A 54 12.58 5.27 -3.85
C GLY A 54 13.45 6.48 -4.17
N LEU A 55 13.36 7.05 -5.38
CA LEU A 55 14.18 8.20 -5.76
C LEU A 55 13.79 9.44 -4.92
N PRO A 56 14.77 10.32 -4.61
CA PRO A 56 14.50 11.57 -3.92
C PRO A 56 13.78 12.57 -4.85
N LEU A 57 13.07 13.52 -4.26
CA LEU A 57 12.26 14.50 -5.01
C LEU A 57 13.07 15.32 -6.01
N THR A 58 14.31 15.66 -5.67
CA THR A 58 15.26 16.39 -6.52
C THR A 58 15.59 15.61 -7.79
N GLU A 59 15.83 14.31 -7.66
CA GLU A 59 16.12 13.42 -8.79
C GLU A 59 14.89 13.17 -9.65
N ILE A 60 13.71 13.03 -9.02
CA ILE A 60 12.44 12.94 -9.75
C ILE A 60 12.20 14.22 -10.56
N ALA A 61 12.47 15.38 -9.98
CA ALA A 61 12.37 16.68 -10.66
C ALA A 61 13.30 16.76 -11.88
N ALA A 62 14.57 16.39 -11.69
CA ALA A 62 15.55 16.33 -12.77
C ALA A 62 15.11 15.42 -13.93
N ARG A 63 14.58 14.23 -13.62
CA ARG A 63 14.17 13.24 -14.64
C ARG A 63 12.84 13.57 -15.31
N SER A 64 11.92 14.22 -14.60
CA SER A 64 10.61 14.60 -15.14
C SER A 64 10.63 15.97 -15.85
N GLY A 65 11.73 16.71 -15.78
CA GLY A 65 11.83 18.08 -16.32
C GLY A 65 10.97 19.09 -15.55
N LEU A 66 10.53 18.74 -14.35
CA LEU A 66 9.71 19.59 -13.49
C LEU A 66 10.55 20.21 -12.39
N HIS A 67 10.09 21.35 -11.87
CA HIS A 67 10.65 21.90 -10.64
C HIS A 67 10.28 21.04 -9.43
N GLU A 68 11.18 20.91 -8.44
CA GLU A 68 10.96 20.09 -7.24
C GLU A 68 9.68 20.47 -6.49
N GLY A 69 9.39 21.77 -6.37
CA GLY A 69 8.16 22.26 -5.77
C GLY A 69 6.89 21.80 -6.50
N SER A 70 6.95 21.60 -7.83
CA SER A 70 5.84 21.06 -8.61
C SER A 70 5.66 19.58 -8.35
N VAL A 71 6.74 18.80 -8.31
CA VAL A 71 6.71 17.38 -7.94
C VAL A 71 6.06 17.21 -6.56
N ARG A 72 6.50 18.01 -5.56
CA ARG A 72 5.93 17.99 -4.21
C ARG A 72 4.43 18.30 -4.21
N ARG A 73 4.00 19.33 -4.95
CA ARG A 73 2.58 19.71 -5.06
C ARG A 73 1.74 18.61 -5.71
N ILE A 74 2.25 17.96 -6.76
CA ILE A 74 1.56 16.87 -7.45
C ILE A 74 1.35 15.70 -6.50
N LEU A 75 2.41 15.25 -5.83
CA LEU A 75 2.33 14.15 -4.86
C LEU A 75 1.40 14.46 -3.70
N TYR A 76 1.47 15.67 -3.14
CA TYR A 76 0.59 16.09 -2.05
C TYR A 76 -0.87 16.17 -2.49
N LYS A 77 -1.14 16.71 -3.68
CA LYS A 77 -2.50 16.78 -4.24
C LYS A 77 -3.07 15.39 -4.46
N LEU A 78 -2.26 14.43 -4.93
CA LEU A 78 -2.68 13.04 -5.07
C LEU A 78 -2.99 12.40 -3.71
N ALA A 79 -2.09 12.55 -2.73
CA ALA A 79 -2.30 12.02 -1.38
C ALA A 79 -3.61 12.55 -0.76
N ARG A 80 -3.88 13.85 -0.90
CA ARG A 80 -5.15 14.44 -0.43
C ARG A 80 -6.38 13.89 -1.14
N ARG A 81 -6.29 13.60 -2.45
CA ARG A 81 -7.42 13.01 -3.20
C ARG A 81 -7.73 11.60 -2.72
N LEU A 82 -6.70 10.79 -2.47
CA LEU A 82 -6.86 9.43 -1.96
C LEU A 82 -7.49 9.45 -0.56
N ALA A 83 -7.01 10.33 0.33
CA ALA A 83 -7.58 10.48 1.67
C ALA A 83 -9.03 10.99 1.66
N ALA A 84 -9.39 11.85 0.70
CA ALA A 84 -10.75 12.40 0.57
C ALA A 84 -11.75 11.42 -0.06
N ASN A 85 -11.28 10.32 -0.67
CA ASN A 85 -12.14 9.28 -1.23
C ASN A 85 -11.84 7.91 -0.59
N PRO A 86 -12.19 7.72 0.70
CA PRO A 86 -11.88 6.51 1.44
C PRO A 86 -12.76 5.31 1.06
N ARG A 87 -13.66 5.42 0.07
CA ARG A 87 -14.64 4.38 -0.31
C ARG A 87 -14.00 3.05 -0.75
N ALA A 88 -12.67 3.01 -0.87
CA ALA A 88 -11.92 1.83 -1.25
C ALA A 88 -11.11 1.21 -0.07
N GLU A 89 -11.08 1.80 1.13
CA GLU A 89 -10.42 1.22 2.31
C GLU A 89 -11.36 0.39 3.20
N ALA A 90 -12.67 0.67 3.18
CA ALA A 90 -13.66 -0.03 3.99
C ALA A 90 -14.40 -1.11 3.17
N SER A 91 -13.74 -2.25 2.91
CA SER A 91 -14.49 -3.51 2.81
C SER A 91 -14.57 -4.11 4.22
N PRO A 92 -15.77 -4.25 4.82
CA PRO A 92 -15.94 -4.68 6.20
C PRO A 92 -15.61 -6.18 6.30
N ARG A 93 -14.35 -6.52 6.58
CA ARG A 93 -13.95 -7.90 6.91
C ARG A 93 -13.14 -8.04 8.20
N GLU A 94 -12.91 -6.95 8.93
CA GLU A 94 -12.32 -6.98 10.28
C GLU A 94 -13.36 -6.98 11.41
N ALA A 95 -14.67 -6.87 11.11
CA ALA A 95 -15.74 -6.96 12.12
C ALA A 95 -16.15 -8.40 12.49
N ALA A 96 -15.39 -9.43 12.08
CA ALA A 96 -15.70 -10.84 12.37
C ALA A 96 -14.64 -11.53 13.24
N VAL A 97 -13.96 -10.76 14.10
CA VAL A 97 -13.10 -11.30 15.17
C VAL A 97 -13.49 -10.71 16.52
N GLU A 98 -14.80 -10.69 16.80
CA GLU A 98 -15.33 -10.54 18.15
C GLU A 98 -16.66 -11.29 18.22
N GLU A 99 -16.58 -12.60 18.49
CA GLU A 99 -17.55 -13.46 19.20
C GLU A 99 -17.19 -14.93 18.92
N ALA A 100 -16.41 -15.51 19.84
CA ALA A 100 -16.38 -16.94 20.16
C ALA A 100 -15.76 -17.12 21.55
#